data_AF-A0A965NW70-F1
#
_entry.id   AF-A0A965NW70-F1
#
_cell.length_a   1.000
_cell.length_b   1.000
_cell.length_c   1.000
_cell.angle_alpha   90.00
_cell.angle_beta   90.00
_cell.angle_gamma   90.00
#
_symmetry.space_group_name_H-M   'P 1'
#
loop_
_entity.id
_entity.type
_entity.pdbx_description
1 polymer ?
#
loop_
_entity_poly.entity_id
_entity_poly.type
_entity_poly.pdbx_seq_one_letter_code
_entity_poly.pdbx_strand_id
1 'polypeptide(L)'
;MEKKHTAKAASALAASAGVDSRPPRAADTGGPAGLPDDISALNFEQAMSELEQVTRRLEQGDVPIAEALSAYQRGASLMRHAQAILNHVQTEIEVIEAGQERSADRSALISQIKE
;
A
#
# COMPACT_ATOMS: atom_id res chain seq x y z
N MET A 1 57.41 -11.86 11.01
CA MET A 1 56.45 -10.88 11.58
C MET A 1 55.07 -11.50 11.56
N GLU A 2 54.68 -12.09 12.69
CA GLU A 2 53.37 -12.65 12.98
C GLU A 2 52.32 -11.57 13.28
N LYS A 3 51.05 -12.02 13.36
CA LYS A 3 49.84 -11.48 14.05
C LYS A 3 48.81 -10.88 13.07
N LYS A 4 47.54 -11.31 12.96
CA LYS A 4 46.70 -12.22 13.77
C LYS A 4 45.53 -12.79 12.96
N HIS A 5 45.22 -14.06 13.22
CA HIS A 5 43.93 -14.71 13.09
C HIS A 5 42.80 -13.93 13.80
N THR A 6 41.56 -13.96 13.27
CA THR A 6 40.34 -14.55 13.89
C THR A 6 39.04 -13.85 13.45
N ALA A 7 38.09 -14.68 12.95
CA ALA A 7 36.63 -14.59 13.09
C ALA A 7 35.93 -13.36 12.44
N LYS A 8 34.75 -13.46 11.82
CA LYS A 8 33.61 -14.32 12.09
C LYS A 8 32.69 -14.32 10.85
N ALA A 9 32.26 -15.52 10.45
CA ALA A 9 31.11 -15.72 9.60
C ALA A 9 29.83 -15.25 10.31
N ALA A 10 28.98 -14.54 9.57
CA ALA A 10 27.55 -14.39 9.85
C ALA A 10 26.88 -14.14 8.49
N SER A 11 26.65 -15.17 7.67
CA SER A 11 25.49 -16.08 7.74
C SER A 11 24.68 -16.03 9.04
N ALA A 12 23.56 -15.33 8.98
CA ALA A 12 22.30 -15.66 9.63
C ALA A 12 21.21 -14.99 8.76
N LEU A 13 20.53 -15.71 7.87
CA LEU A 13 19.26 -16.40 8.18
C LEU A 13 18.27 -15.52 8.98
N ALA A 14 17.38 -14.85 8.27
CA ALA A 14 15.97 -14.67 8.58
C ALA A 14 15.36 -13.87 7.41
N ALA A 15 14.27 -14.23 6.77
CA ALA A 15 13.47 -15.44 6.78
C ALA A 15 12.72 -15.41 5.44
N SER A 16 12.44 -16.58 4.90
CA SER A 16 11.40 -16.76 3.89
C SER A 16 10.06 -16.32 4.48
N ALA A 17 9.70 -15.05 4.30
CA ALA A 17 8.31 -14.63 4.41
C ALA A 17 7.67 -14.96 3.07
N GLY A 18 6.84 -16.00 3.07
CA GLY A 18 6.08 -16.41 1.90
C GLY A 18 5.37 -15.21 1.27
N VAL A 19 5.29 -15.24 -0.05
CA VAL A 19 4.37 -14.43 -0.83
C VAL A 19 2.95 -14.83 -0.43
N ASP A 20 2.49 -14.36 0.72
CA ASP A 20 1.09 -14.42 1.12
C ASP A 20 0.44 -13.23 0.41
N SER A 21 -0.10 -13.48 -0.78
CA SER A 21 -0.85 -12.52 -1.61
C SER A 21 -2.19 -12.13 -0.96
N ARG A 22 -2.23 -12.03 0.36
CA ARG A 22 -3.41 -11.69 1.13
C ARG A 22 -3.22 -10.28 1.67
N PRO A 23 -4.12 -9.34 1.36
CA PRO A 23 -4.03 -7.99 1.92
C PRO A 23 -4.02 -8.08 3.45
N PRO A 24 -3.21 -7.25 4.15
CA PRO A 24 -3.15 -7.26 5.60
C PRO A 24 -4.56 -7.02 6.14
N ARG A 25 -5.14 -8.07 6.70
CA ARG A 25 -6.49 -8.07 7.24
C ARG A 25 -6.49 -7.12 8.43
N ALA A 26 -7.32 -6.09 8.34
CA ALA A 26 -7.65 -5.13 9.39
C ALA A 26 -7.74 -5.82 10.75
N ALA A 27 -6.70 -5.65 11.55
CA ALA A 27 -6.74 -5.80 12.98
C ALA A 27 -6.65 -4.38 13.55
N ASP A 28 -7.63 -4.07 14.39
CA ASP A 28 -7.64 -3.03 15.43
C ASP A 28 -6.43 -2.09 15.48
N THR A 29 -6.63 -0.77 15.45
CA THR A 29 -6.80 -0.02 16.70
C THR A 29 -7.17 1.42 16.37
N GLY A 30 -8.19 1.94 17.05
CA GLY A 30 -8.52 3.36 17.02
C GLY A 30 -7.46 4.21 17.72
N GLY A 31 -7.16 5.38 17.15
CA GLY A 31 -6.42 6.45 17.81
C GLY A 31 -4.96 6.62 17.36
N PRO A 32 -4.42 7.86 17.40
CA PRO A 32 -3.20 8.24 16.69
C PRO A 32 -1.96 7.85 17.49
N ALA A 33 -1.45 6.64 17.27
CA ALA A 33 -0.12 6.25 17.72
C ALA A 33 0.75 5.94 16.50
N GLY A 34 1.50 6.96 16.06
CA GLY A 34 2.60 6.84 15.11
C GLY A 34 2.23 6.29 13.74
N LEU A 35 1.59 7.13 12.91
CA LEU A 35 1.54 6.82 11.48
C LEU A 35 2.98 6.80 10.93
N PRO A 36 3.34 5.79 10.11
CA PRO A 36 4.65 5.72 9.49
C PRO A 36 4.91 7.00 8.68
N ASP A 37 6.15 7.52 8.74
CA ASP A 37 6.58 8.62 7.87
C ASP A 37 6.55 8.22 6.39
N ASP A 38 6.67 6.92 6.13
CA ASP A 38 6.57 6.32 4.80
C ASP A 38 5.09 6.18 4.37
N ILE A 39 4.63 7.13 3.55
CA ILE A 39 3.28 7.16 2.98
C ILE A 39 2.94 5.86 2.23
N SER A 40 3.93 5.21 1.61
CA SER A 40 3.74 3.97 0.86
C SER A 40 3.28 2.78 1.71
N ALA A 41 3.50 2.82 3.03
CA ALA A 41 3.07 1.76 3.95
C ALA A 41 1.63 1.96 4.48
N LEU A 42 1.02 3.12 4.21
CA LEU A 42 -0.33 3.44 4.70
C LEU A 42 -1.40 2.67 3.90
N ASN A 43 -2.43 2.22 4.57
CA ASN A 43 -3.65 1.79 3.89
C ASN A 43 -4.53 3.01 3.50
N PHE A 44 -5.59 2.78 2.72
CA PHE A 44 -6.45 3.87 2.22
C PHE A 44 -7.06 4.71 3.35
N GLU A 45 -7.60 4.08 4.38
CA GLU A 45 -8.24 4.78 5.51
C GLU A 45 -7.24 5.61 6.31
N GLN A 46 -6.03 5.08 6.53
CA GLN A 46 -4.95 5.79 7.20
C GLN A 46 -4.49 7.00 6.39
N ALA A 47 -4.27 6.82 5.07
CA ALA A 47 -3.87 7.90 4.18
C ALA A 47 -4.91 9.02 4.12
N MET A 48 -6.20 8.67 4.10
CA MET A 48 -7.31 9.64 4.15
C MET A 48 -7.40 10.34 5.50
N SER A 49 -7.27 9.60 6.61
CA SER A 49 -7.28 10.19 7.96
C SER A 49 -6.15 11.20 8.15
N GLU A 50 -4.96 10.86 7.66
CA GLU A 50 -3.81 11.75 7.72
C GLU A 50 -3.99 12.99 6.83
N LEU A 51 -4.53 12.80 5.62
CA LEU A 51 -4.83 13.90 4.71
C LEU A 51 -5.80 14.90 5.33
N GLU A 52 -6.86 14.42 5.99
CA GLU A 52 -7.78 15.30 6.72
C GLU A 52 -7.10 16.06 7.85
N GLN A 53 -6.16 15.43 8.57
CA GLN A 53 -5.40 16.11 9.63
C GLN A 53 -4.51 17.21 9.04
N VAL A 54 -3.84 16.93 7.92
CA VAL A 54 -3.03 17.91 7.19
C VAL A 54 -3.89 19.08 6.72
N THR A 55 -5.04 18.81 6.10
CA THR A 55 -5.97 19.84 5.63
C THR A 55 -6.50 20.68 6.79
N ARG A 56 -6.93 20.06 7.89
CA ARG A 56 -7.39 20.78 9.10
C ARG A 56 -6.31 21.72 9.66
N ARG A 57 -5.05 21.30 9.67
CA ARG A 57 -3.93 22.16 10.10
C ARG A 57 -3.75 23.35 9.17
N LEU A 58 -3.80 23.14 7.86
CA LEU A 58 -3.68 24.21 6.87
C LEU A 58 -4.84 25.23 6.97
N GLU A 59 -6.05 24.76 7.24
CA GLU A 59 -7.25 25.61 7.39
C GLU A 59 -7.27 26.43 8.68
N GLN A 60 -6.60 25.97 9.74
CA GLN A 60 -6.49 26.69 11.01
C GLN A 60 -5.69 28.00 10.89
N GLY A 61 -4.94 28.21 9.81
CA GLY A 61 -4.34 29.49 9.45
C GLY A 61 -3.15 29.95 10.31
N ASP A 62 -2.82 29.23 11.39
CA ASP A 62 -1.70 29.54 12.29
C ASP A 62 -0.41 28.76 11.94
N VAL A 63 -0.33 28.21 10.72
CA VAL A 63 0.82 27.40 10.30
C VAL A 63 1.90 28.31 9.68
N PRO A 64 3.14 28.29 10.21
CA PRO A 64 4.25 29.01 9.61
C PRO A 64 4.42 28.64 8.14
N ILE A 65 4.83 29.60 7.30
CA ILE A 65 4.87 29.41 5.83
C ILE A 65 5.74 28.22 5.39
N ALA A 66 6.81 27.93 6.14
CA ALA A 66 7.67 26.77 5.92
C ALA A 66 6.96 25.43 6.22
N GLU A 67 6.16 25.41 7.29
CA GLU A 67 5.36 24.24 7.68
C GLU A 67 4.17 24.05 6.74
N ALA A 68 3.57 25.15 6.24
CA ALA A 68 2.47 25.10 5.28
C ALA A 68 2.92 24.43 3.96
N LEU A 69 4.14 24.72 3.50
CA LEU A 69 4.70 24.07 2.31
C LEU A 69 4.94 22.57 2.55
N SER A 70 5.47 22.20 3.71
CA SER A 70 5.70 20.79 4.08
C SER A 70 4.38 20.01 4.18
N ALA A 71 3.38 20.60 4.85
CA ALA A 71 2.04 20.06 4.96
C ALA A 71 1.39 19.86 3.58
N TYR A 72 1.52 20.85 2.69
CA TYR A 72 1.01 20.72 1.31
C TYR A 72 1.70 19.57 0.54
N GLN A 73 3.03 19.45 0.61
CA GLN A 73 3.77 18.36 -0.05
C GLN A 73 3.37 16.98 0.48
N ARG A 74 3.18 16.87 1.80
CA ARG A 74 2.71 15.64 2.45
C ARG A 74 1.29 15.30 2.01
N GLY A 75 0.37 16.28 2.04
CA GLY A 75 -1.01 16.14 1.56
C GLY A 75 -1.08 15.69 0.10
N ALA A 76 -0.31 16.32 -0.80
CA ALA A 76 -0.24 15.92 -2.20
C ALA A 76 0.27 14.49 -2.39
N SER A 77 1.18 14.03 -1.54
CA SER A 77 1.72 12.68 -1.57
C SER A 77 0.71 11.65 -1.06
N LEU A 78 -0.03 11.97 0.01
CA LEU A 78 -1.15 11.16 0.51
C LEU A 78 -2.26 11.00 -0.53
N MET A 79 -2.61 12.07 -1.24
CA MET A 79 -3.59 12.01 -2.34
C MET A 79 -3.14 11.09 -3.47
N ARG A 80 -1.88 11.18 -3.90
CA ARG A 80 -1.34 10.29 -4.94
C ARG A 80 -1.35 8.83 -4.50
N HIS A 81 -1.02 8.57 -3.25
CA HIS A 81 -1.06 7.22 -2.68
C HIS A 81 -2.47 6.65 -2.63
N ALA A 82 -3.44 7.43 -2.15
CA ALA A 82 -4.85 7.04 -2.13
C ALA A 82 -5.36 6.70 -3.54
N GLN A 83 -5.02 7.53 -4.54
CA GLN A 83 -5.37 7.26 -5.94
C GLN A 83 -4.72 5.98 -6.46
N ALA A 84 -3.45 5.72 -6.11
CA ALA A 84 -2.76 4.50 -6.52
C ALA A 84 -3.43 3.24 -5.96
N ILE A 85 -3.89 3.28 -4.70
CA ILE A 85 -4.65 2.17 -4.10
C ILE A 85 -5.95 1.94 -4.86
N LEU A 86 -6.71 3.00 -5.15
CA LEU A 86 -7.97 2.88 -5.91
C LEU A 86 -7.75 2.33 -7.32
N ASN A 87 -6.71 2.80 -8.00
CA ASN A 87 -6.36 2.30 -9.33
C ASN A 87 -5.98 0.81 -9.27
N HIS A 88 -5.21 0.39 -8.27
CA HIS A 88 -4.86 -1.01 -8.11
C HIS A 88 -6.11 -1.88 -7.90
N VAL A 89 -7.01 -1.45 -7.01
CA VAL A 89 -8.29 -2.16 -6.79
C VAL A 89 -9.12 -2.22 -8.07
N GLN A 90 -9.18 -1.13 -8.84
CA GLN A 90 -9.90 -1.10 -10.11
C GLN A 90 -9.31 -2.10 -11.12
N THR A 91 -7.98 -2.16 -11.25
CA THR A 91 -7.32 -3.11 -12.14
C THR A 91 -7.59 -4.56 -11.72
N GLU A 92 -7.59 -4.86 -10.41
CA GLU A 92 -7.91 -6.20 -9.91
C GLU A 92 -9.36 -6.59 -10.28
N ILE A 93 -10.31 -5.65 -10.17
CA ILE A 93 -11.70 -5.87 -10.58
C ILE A 93 -11.78 -6.18 -12.08
N GLU A 94 -11.13 -5.38 -12.93
CA GLU A 94 -11.11 -5.58 -14.39
C GLU A 94 -10.55 -6.95 -14.78
N VAL A 95 -9.49 -7.40 -14.10
CA VAL A 95 -8.89 -8.73 -14.34
C VAL A 95 -9.86 -9.85 -13.96
N ILE A 96 -10.57 -9.70 -12.84
CA ILE A 96 -11.58 -10.67 -12.40
C ILE A 96 -12.72 -10.72 -13.43
N GLU A 97 -13.26 -9.57 -13.83
CA GLU A 97 -14.35 -9.47 -14.82
C GLU A 97 -13.97 -10.07 -16.18
N ALA A 98 -12.79 -9.73 -16.72
CA ALA A 98 -12.28 -10.30 -17.97
C ALA A 98 -12.04 -11.81 -17.87
N GLY A 99 -11.68 -12.31 -16.69
CA GLY A 99 -11.57 -13.74 -16.40
C GLY A 99 -12.94 -14.44 -16.39
N GLN A 100 -13.96 -13.80 -15.81
CA GLN A 100 -15.34 -14.31 -15.80
C GLN A 100 -15.92 -14.38 -17.22
N GLU A 101 -15.70 -13.35 -18.04
CA GLU A 101 -16.17 -13.28 -19.42
C GLU A 101 -15.56 -14.40 -20.28
N ARG A 102 -14.23 -14.58 -20.24
CA ARG A 102 -13.56 -15.69 -20.95
C ARG A 102 -14.02 -17.08 -20.50
N SER A 103 -14.39 -17.22 -19.23
CA SER A 103 -14.94 -18.47 -18.72
C SER A 103 -16.34 -18.75 -19.28
N ALA A 104 -17.19 -17.72 -19.38
CA ALA A 104 -18.53 -17.83 -19.96
C ALA A 104 -18.47 -18.16 -21.46
N ASP A 105 -17.64 -17.46 -22.24
CA ASP A 105 -17.43 -17.73 -23.67
C ASP A 105 -16.90 -19.14 -23.92
N ARG A 106 -15.92 -19.60 -23.12
CA ARG A 106 -15.39 -20.95 -23.25
C ARG A 106 -16.44 -22.02 -22.92
N SER A 107 -17.28 -21.78 -21.92
CA SER A 107 -18.38 -22.69 -21.57
C SER A 107 -19.40 -22.80 -22.70
N ALA A 108 -19.74 -21.68 -23.35
CA ALA A 108 -20.63 -21.66 -24.51
C ALA A 108 -20.03 -22.42 -25.70
N LEU A 109 -18.73 -22.23 -25.99
CA LEU A 109 -18.04 -22.92 -27.08
C LEU A 109 -17.98 -24.44 -26.87
N ILE A 110 -17.74 -24.90 -25.63
CA ILE A 110 -17.72 -26.33 -25.28
C ILE A 110 -19.11 -26.96 -25.44
N SER A 111 -20.17 -26.21 -25.15
CA SER A 111 -21.54 -26.68 -25.38
C SER A 111 -21.85 -26.84 -26.86
N GLN A 112 -21.35 -25.93 -27.71
CA GLN A 112 -21.63 -25.90 -29.14
C GLN A 112 -20.86 -26.97 -29.94
N ILE A 113 -19.77 -27.51 -29.39
CA ILE A 113 -19.01 -28.62 -29.99
C ILE A 113 -19.63 -30.00 -29.65
N LYS A 114 -20.55 -30.07 -28.68
CA LYS A 114 -21.18 -31.33 -28.23
C LYS A 114 -22.50 -31.68 -28.94
N GLU A 115 -22.95 -30.86 -29.87
CA GLU A 115 -24.10 -31.11 -30.76
C GLU A 115 -23.61 -31.43 -32.18
#